data_AF-A0A8J3TTG1-F1
#
_entry.id   AF-A0A8J3TTG1-F1
#
_cell.length_a   1.000
_cell.length_b   1.000
_cell.length_c   1.000
_cell.angle_alpha   90.00
_cell.angle_beta   90.00
_cell.angle_gamma   90.00
#
_symmetry.space_group_name_H-M   'P 1'
#
loop_
_entity.id
_entity.type
_entity.pdbx_description
1 polymer ?
#
loop_
_entity_poly.entity_id
_entity_poly.type
_entity_poly.pdbx_seq_one_letter_code
_entity_poly.pdbx_strand_id
1 'polypeptide(L)'
;MNRNHIGVRNRPEVGLQMRIVALAWALSESAFAEIDMFAWVQQWQIERTWRTHSYRDRRFAALMACSSCAATGETDSGSACRTCRGAGRLNLLEPPGSPDQGTPDSARR
;
A
#
# COMPACT_ATOMS: atom_id res chain seq x y z
N MET A 1 -33.05 50.87 15.10
CA MET A 1 -32.95 49.41 14.95
C MET A 1 -32.75 49.10 13.45
N ASN A 2 -31.52 48.86 13.00
CA ASN A 2 -31.23 48.54 11.59
C ASN A 2 -31.09 47.01 11.43
N ARG A 3 -31.98 46.41 10.64
CA ARG A 3 -31.88 45.01 10.21
C ARG A 3 -30.97 44.95 8.97
N ASN A 4 -29.73 44.48 9.16
CA ASN A 4 -28.86 44.12 8.04
C ASN A 4 -29.37 42.80 7.43
N HIS A 5 -29.98 42.88 6.25
CA HIS A 5 -30.23 41.72 5.41
C HIS A 5 -28.90 41.22 4.84
N ILE A 6 -28.31 40.21 5.48
CA ILE A 6 -27.22 39.42 4.89
C ILE A 6 -27.85 38.59 3.77
N GLY A 7 -27.86 39.16 2.56
CA GLY A 7 -28.21 38.44 1.34
C GLY A 7 -27.15 37.37 1.09
N VAL A 8 -27.39 36.15 1.57
CA VAL A 8 -26.62 34.96 1.18
C VAL A 8 -26.90 34.74 -0.31
N ARG A 9 -26.11 35.37 -1.17
CA ARG A 9 -26.10 35.09 -2.61
C ARG A 9 -25.63 33.65 -2.78
N ASN A 10 -26.56 32.74 -2.99
CA ASN A 10 -26.29 31.43 -3.56
C ASN A 10 -25.59 31.63 -4.91
N ARG A 11 -24.25 31.53 -4.93
CA ARG A 11 -23.49 31.52 -6.17
C ARG A 11 -23.70 30.13 -6.81
N PRO A 12 -24.38 30.05 -7.97
CA PRO A 12 -24.67 28.76 -8.62
C PRO A 12 -23.40 27.97 -8.97
N GLU A 13 -22.26 28.66 -9.07
CA GLU A 13 -20.92 28.09 -9.27
C GLU A 13 -20.52 27.11 -8.15
N VAL A 14 -20.88 27.39 -6.89
CA VAL A 14 -20.56 26.51 -5.74
C VAL A 14 -21.36 25.20 -5.84
N GLY A 15 -22.62 25.27 -6.27
CA GLY A 15 -23.45 24.09 -6.47
C GLY A 15 -22.90 23.17 -7.57
N LEU A 16 -22.43 23.76 -8.68
CA LEU A 16 -21.82 22.99 -9.77
C LEU A 16 -20.50 22.34 -9.35
N GLN A 17 -19.63 23.08 -8.63
CA GLN A 17 -18.37 22.56 -8.11
C GLN A 17 -18.58 21.37 -7.18
N MET A 18 -19.54 21.45 -6.25
CA MET A 18 -19.86 20.33 -5.35
C MET A 18 -20.37 19.10 -6.09
N ARG A 19 -21.13 19.27 -7.18
CA ARG A 19 -21.58 18.15 -8.02
C ARG A 19 -20.41 17.48 -8.76
N ILE A 20 -19.47 18.26 -9.27
CA ILE A 20 -18.26 17.72 -9.92
C ILE A 20 -17.43 16.91 -8.92
N VAL A 21 -17.24 17.44 -7.70
CA VAL A 21 -16.53 16.74 -6.63
C VAL A 21 -17.22 15.43 -6.25
N ALA A 22 -18.55 15.45 -6.09
CA ALA A 22 -19.32 14.24 -5.77
C ALA A 22 -19.22 13.17 -6.88
N LEU A 23 -19.28 13.57 -8.15
CA LEU A 23 -19.12 12.66 -9.28
C LEU A 23 -17.70 12.07 -9.33
N ALA A 24 -16.68 12.91 -9.14
CA ALA A 24 -15.30 12.45 -9.09
C ALA A 24 -15.06 11.46 -7.95
N TRP A 25 -15.69 11.70 -6.78
CA TRP A 25 -15.63 10.79 -5.64
C TRP A 25 -16.29 9.44 -5.96
N ALA A 26 -17.50 9.44 -6.51
CA ALA A 26 -18.21 8.21 -6.89
C ALA A 26 -17.45 7.39 -7.96
N LEU A 27 -16.85 8.06 -8.94
CA LEU A 27 -15.99 7.41 -9.94
C LEU A 27 -14.74 6.81 -9.31
N SER A 28 -14.11 7.51 -8.36
CA SER A 28 -12.96 6.99 -7.62
C SER A 28 -13.31 5.72 -6.84
N GLU A 29 -14.39 5.74 -6.05
CA GLU A 29 -14.84 4.56 -5.29
C GLU A 29 -15.14 3.38 -6.22
N SER A 30 -15.78 3.62 -7.37
CA SER A 30 -16.03 2.55 -8.36
C SER A 30 -14.75 2.02 -9.00
N ALA A 31 -13.79 2.88 -9.31
CA ALA A 31 -12.55 2.48 -9.99
C ALA A 31 -11.65 1.65 -9.08
N PHE A 32 -11.65 1.91 -7.77
CA PHE A 32 -10.83 1.20 -6.80
C PHE A 32 -11.55 0.07 -6.06
N ALA A 33 -12.86 -0.13 -6.26
CA ALA A 33 -13.67 -1.10 -5.51
C ALA A 33 -13.08 -2.52 -5.48
N GLU A 34 -12.60 -3.02 -6.63
CA GLU A 34 -12.01 -4.37 -6.73
C GLU A 34 -10.70 -4.46 -5.94
N ILE A 35 -9.81 -3.48 -6.10
CA ILE A 35 -8.52 -3.45 -5.42
C ILE A 35 -8.71 -3.27 -3.90
N ASP A 36 -9.65 -2.44 -3.49
CA ASP A 36 -10.02 -2.25 -2.09
C ASP A 36 -10.57 -3.54 -1.47
N MET A 37 -11.43 -4.27 -2.19
CA MET A 37 -11.92 -5.57 -1.74
C MET A 37 -10.78 -6.58 -1.60
N PHE A 38 -9.88 -6.65 -2.59
CA PHE A 38 -8.71 -7.51 -2.52
C PHE A 38 -7.81 -7.16 -1.33
N ALA A 39 -7.47 -5.88 -1.17
CA ALA A 39 -6.66 -5.38 -0.06
C ALA A 39 -7.31 -5.68 1.29
N TRP A 40 -8.63 -5.53 1.40
CA TRP A 40 -9.38 -5.88 2.60
C TRP A 40 -9.31 -7.39 2.92
N VAL A 41 -9.52 -8.26 1.93
CA VAL A 41 -9.38 -9.72 2.09
C VAL A 41 -7.96 -10.09 2.54
N GLN A 42 -6.95 -9.45 1.96
CA GLN A 42 -5.54 -9.67 2.33
C GLN A 42 -5.12 -8.97 3.63
N GLN A 43 -6.02 -8.27 4.32
CA GLN A 43 -5.74 -7.52 5.54
C GLN A 43 -4.62 -6.47 5.37
N TRP A 44 -4.54 -5.86 4.18
CA TRP A 44 -3.64 -4.77 3.89
C TRP A 44 -4.12 -3.47 4.55
N GLN A 45 -3.17 -2.61 4.89
CA GLN A 45 -3.49 -1.24 5.29
C GLN A 45 -3.83 -0.43 4.04
N ILE A 46 -4.96 0.27 4.08
CA ILE A 46 -5.45 1.10 2.98
C ILE A 46 -5.47 2.55 3.48
N GLU A 47 -4.74 3.43 2.80
CA GLU A 47 -4.75 4.87 3.04
C GLU A 47 -5.38 5.55 1.81
N ARG A 48 -6.49 6.25 2.03
CA ARG A 48 -7.27 6.89 0.96
C ARG A 48 -7.09 8.40 1.01
N THR A 49 -6.76 8.98 -0.14
CA THR A 49 -6.98 10.39 -0.42
C THR A 49 -8.02 10.52 -1.52
N TRP A 50 -8.49 11.73 -1.78
CA TRP A 50 -9.51 11.98 -2.80
C TRP A 50 -9.09 11.66 -4.24
N ARG A 51 -7.79 11.44 -4.53
CA ARG A 51 -7.28 11.05 -5.87
C ARG A 51 -6.49 9.76 -5.87
N THR A 52 -6.02 9.31 -4.72
CA THR A 52 -5.03 8.23 -4.64
C THR A 52 -5.39 7.27 -3.52
N HIS A 53 -5.27 5.98 -3.79
CA HIS A 53 -5.30 4.94 -2.79
C HIS A 53 -3.89 4.38 -2.65
N SER A 54 -3.41 4.27 -1.41
CA SER A 54 -2.14 3.65 -1.07
C SER A 54 -2.40 2.38 -0.28
N TYR A 55 -1.80 1.29 -0.75
CA TYR A 55 -2.00 -0.04 -0.19
C TYR A 55 -0.68 -0.54 0.40
N ARG A 56 -0.72 -1.06 1.62
CA ARG A 56 0.46 -1.59 2.30
C ARG A 56 0.16 -2.95 2.90
N ASP A 57 0.80 -3.97 2.35
CA ASP A 57 0.80 -5.30 2.95
C ASP A 57 1.64 -5.29 4.24
N ARG A 58 0.98 -5.56 5.37
CA ARG A 58 1.61 -5.54 6.70
C ARG A 58 2.69 -6.60 6.86
N ARG A 59 2.65 -7.69 6.08
CA ARG A 59 3.70 -8.72 6.10
C ARG A 59 5.06 -8.16 5.70
N PHE A 60 5.09 -7.15 4.85
CA PHE A 60 6.34 -6.49 4.46
C PHE A 60 6.87 -5.53 5.55
N ALA A 61 6.04 -5.09 6.49
CA ALA A 61 6.51 -4.29 7.63
C ALA A 61 7.43 -5.10 8.57
N ALA A 62 7.33 -6.43 8.51
CA ALA A 62 8.15 -7.35 9.25
C ALA A 62 9.45 -7.75 8.52
N LEU A 63 9.65 -7.29 7.28
CA LEU A 63 10.88 -7.57 6.54
C LEU A 63 11.97 -6.60 6.98
N MET A 64 13.07 -7.16 7.49
CA MET A 64 14.28 -6.42 7.79
C MET A 64 15.41 -6.84 6.86
N ALA A 65 16.25 -5.88 6.48
CA ALA A 65 17.50 -6.16 5.79
C ALA A 65 18.34 -7.15 6.61
N CYS A 66 18.83 -8.21 5.98
CA CYS A 66 19.74 -9.13 6.63
C CYS A 66 21.11 -8.46 6.80
N SER A 67 21.46 -8.15 8.04
CA SER A 67 22.74 -7.53 8.38
C SER A 67 23.95 -8.42 8.05
N SER A 68 23.78 -9.75 8.12
CA SER A 68 24.85 -10.71 7.81
C SER A 68 25.32 -10.70 6.36
N CYS A 69 24.49 -10.21 5.43
CA CYS A 69 24.85 -10.10 4.00
C CYS A 69 24.63 -8.68 3.46
N ALA A 70 24.45 -7.68 4.32
CA ALA A 70 24.10 -6.32 3.89
C ALA A 70 22.97 -6.27 2.85
N ALA A 71 21.95 -7.12 3.03
CA ALA A 71 20.82 -7.31 2.13
C ALA A 71 21.08 -7.84 0.70
N THR A 72 22.30 -8.28 0.38
CA THR A 72 22.60 -8.85 -0.94
C THR A 72 22.02 -10.25 -1.13
N GLY A 73 21.79 -10.98 -0.04
CA GLY A 73 21.45 -12.41 -0.08
C GLY A 73 22.67 -13.32 -0.21
N GLU A 74 23.85 -12.76 -0.41
CA GLU A 74 25.09 -13.51 -0.64
C GLU A 74 26.15 -13.13 0.38
N THR A 75 27.07 -14.05 0.63
CA THR A 75 28.30 -13.81 1.39
C THR A 75 29.37 -13.25 0.47
N ASP A 76 30.47 -12.70 1.01
CA ASP A 76 31.59 -12.20 0.22
C ASP A 76 32.23 -13.26 -0.70
N SER A 77 32.02 -14.55 -0.41
CA SER A 77 32.44 -15.67 -1.25
C SER A 77 31.48 -16.01 -2.39
N GLY A 78 30.37 -15.27 -2.54
CA GLY A 78 29.31 -15.51 -3.53
C GLY A 78 28.36 -16.65 -3.16
N SER A 79 28.51 -17.25 -1.97
CA SER A 79 27.60 -18.30 -1.50
C SER A 79 26.34 -17.70 -0.85
N ALA A 80 25.19 -18.37 -0.98
CA ALA A 80 23.94 -17.90 -0.39
C ALA A 80 24.08 -17.71 1.13
N CYS A 81 23.65 -16.54 1.62
CA CYS A 81 23.73 -16.21 3.04
C CYS A 81 22.85 -17.16 3.85
N ARG A 82 23.43 -17.85 4.83
CA ARG A 82 22.70 -18.83 5.67
C ARG A 82 21.62 -18.18 6.55
N THR A 83 21.87 -16.97 7.04
CA THR A 83 20.95 -16.26 7.95
C THR A 83 19.62 -15.94 7.28
N CYS A 84 19.65 -15.42 6.06
CA CYS A 84 18.45 -15.10 5.27
C CYS A 84 18.15 -16.10 4.14
N ARG A 85 18.90 -17.21 4.09
CA ARG A 85 18.78 -18.27 3.08
C ARG A 85 18.79 -17.77 1.63
N GLY A 86 19.61 -16.75 1.33
CA GLY A 86 19.68 -16.17 -0.02
C GLY A 86 18.71 -15.02 -0.28
N ALA A 87 17.74 -14.74 0.58
CA ALA A 87 16.70 -13.74 0.31
C ALA A 87 17.16 -12.29 0.49
N GLY A 88 18.29 -12.05 1.16
CA GLY A 88 18.77 -10.71 1.55
C GLY A 88 17.95 -10.06 2.67
N ARG A 89 16.85 -10.67 3.10
CA ARG A 89 15.92 -10.12 4.10
C ARG A 89 15.45 -11.21 5.06
N LEU A 90 15.05 -10.78 6.25
CA LEU A 90 14.50 -11.62 7.30
C LEU A 90 13.04 -11.21 7.53
N ASN A 91 12.14 -12.18 7.55
CA ASN A 91 10.74 -11.97 7.89
C ASN A 91 10.53 -12.22 9.39
N LEU A 92 10.29 -11.15 10.15
CA LEU A 92 10.09 -11.22 11.61
C LEU A 92 8.79 -11.90 12.05
N LEU A 93 7.83 -12.10 11.14
CA LEU A 93 6.60 -12.82 11.44
C LEU A 93 6.74 -14.33 11.24
N GLU A 94 7.78 -14.78 10.55
CA GLU A 94 8.05 -16.20 10.39
C GLU A 94 8.89 -16.73 11.56
N PRO A 95 8.47 -17.83 12.21
CA PRO A 95 9.31 -18.47 13.21
C PRO A 95 10.60 -18.97 12.55
N PRO A 96 11.76 -18.87 13.24
CA PRO A 96 13.02 -19.33 12.70
C PRO A 96 12.95 -20.83 12.40
N GLY A 97 12.84 -21.20 11.12
CA GLY A 97 12.76 -22.60 10.71
C GLY A 97 11.66 -22.95 9.71
N SER A 98 10.69 -22.07 9.40
CA SER A 98 9.71 -22.36 8.34
C SER A 98 10.43 -22.58 7.00
N PRO A 99 10.22 -23.70 6.29
CA PRO A 99 10.68 -23.83 4.92
C PRO A 99 9.89 -22.83 4.07
N ASP A 100 10.62 -21.93 3.42
CA ASP A 100 10.09 -20.86 2.59
C ASP A 100 9.25 -21.49 1.45
N GLN A 101 7.93 -21.27 1.50
CA GLN A 101 7.05 -21.64 0.39
C GLN A 101 7.16 -20.55 -0.68
N GLY A 102 8.06 -20.77 -1.63
CA GLY A 102 8.00 -20.10 -2.93
C GLY A 102 9.21 -19.27 -3.27
N THR A 103 10.33 -19.94 -3.55
CA THR A 103 11.18 -19.49 -4.64
C THR A 103 10.43 -19.86 -5.93
N PRO A 104 9.87 -18.92 -6.72
CA PRO A 104 9.71 -19.21 -8.14
C PRO A 104 11.13 -19.40 -8.65
N ASP A 105 11.39 -20.62 -9.11
CA ASP A 105 12.55 -21.03 -9.85
C ASP A 105 12.70 -20.13 -11.09
N SER A 106 13.26 -18.93 -10.92
CA SER A 106 13.77 -18.11 -12.01
C SER A 106 15.20 -18.54 -12.29
N ALA A 107 15.40 -19.84 -12.50
CA ALA A 107 16.51 -20.34 -13.27
C ALA A 107 16.07 -20.48 -14.73
N ARG A 108 16.95 -19.97 -15.61
CA ARG A 108 17.08 -20.32 -17.04
C ARG A 108 16.30 -19.46 -18.04
N ARG A 109 16.91 -18.33 -18.43
CA ARG A 109 17.51 -18.16 -19.77
C ARG A 109 18.55 -17.04 -19.77
#